data_AF-A0A2J9E1S4-F1
#
_entry.id   AF-A0A2J9E1S4-F1
#
_cell.length_a   1.000
_cell.length_b   1.000
_cell.length_c   1.000
_cell.angle_alpha   90.00
_cell.angle_beta   90.00
_cell.angle_gamma   90.00
#
_symmetry.space_group_name_H-M   'P 1'
#
loop_
_entity.id
_entity.type
_entity.pdbx_description
1 polymer ?
#
loop_
_entity_poly.entity_id
_entity_poly.type
_entity_poly.pdbx_seq_one_letter_code
_entity_poly.pdbx_strand_id
1 'polypeptide(L)'
;MTDDNLVNKKDDNPVAADDQNKTAEDKPGFNSGIIASLFEKATKATKAKRNPIFDPSVVEEIVVNNMNKPQPPKGMHNLRLTFLGGGSFGTAMSNLAARNGCDSTLWVRNKRTVKSLQKTRINKKYLPDYTLDERLKYEHDLQAAVQDKDIIFVAVPSSAFRETLRKIKPYLTGQSVVSLTKGMEKDTFSLMSDIIKQELPEVNYGVMSGPNLAVEIMQNMPSASVIASESEHLRHAVQSALHSAFFRIFASDDVKGVELGGALKNIYAIAMGMAASYNVGENTKAMLLTRALAEMSRFGAAAGANPLTFLGLSGVGDLYATCSSELSRNYRIGNMLGKGISLEAAIKKLGQTAEGVNTIQQVHEKATKQGIYMPITHALYAVIFEDQAALGVALNLMESGFRSDVEFVMPHEYSNEALNAQIAAATDQE
;
A
#
# COMPACT_ATOMS: atom_id res chain seq x y z
N MET A 1 53.33 16.11 57.47
CA MET A 1 52.45 17.19 57.95
C MET A 1 51.04 16.77 57.58
N THR A 2 50.52 15.75 58.26
CA THR A 2 49.73 15.77 59.52
C THR A 2 48.24 15.91 59.23
N ASP A 3 47.61 14.75 58.99
CA ASP A 3 46.52 14.12 59.77
C ASP A 3 45.58 15.00 60.61
N ASP A 4 44.25 14.79 60.47
CA ASP A 4 43.41 13.98 61.40
C ASP A 4 41.91 14.21 61.06
N ASN A 5 41.11 13.18 60.70
CA ASN A 5 40.35 12.24 61.57
C ASN A 5 39.16 12.93 62.31
N LEU A 6 37.93 12.42 62.51
CA LEU A 6 37.28 11.10 62.55
C LEU A 6 35.73 11.30 62.62
N VAL A 7 34.96 10.52 61.87
CA VAL A 7 33.93 9.55 62.34
C VAL A 7 33.06 9.88 63.57
N ASN A 8 31.72 9.83 63.41
CA ASN A 8 30.88 9.02 64.30
C ASN A 8 29.51 8.61 63.73
N LYS A 9 29.18 7.33 63.99
CA LYS A 9 27.97 6.55 63.67
C LYS A 9 26.80 6.83 64.62
N LYS A 10 25.58 6.53 64.17
CA LYS A 10 24.59 5.56 64.73
C LYS A 10 23.23 5.83 64.09
N ASP A 11 22.70 4.91 63.30
CA ASP A 11 21.86 3.76 63.71
C ASP A 11 20.58 4.21 64.43
N ASP A 12 19.44 4.11 63.73
CA ASP A 12 18.26 3.42 64.26
C ASP A 12 17.24 3.18 63.12
N ASN A 13 16.97 1.89 62.89
CA ASN A 13 15.85 1.38 62.13
C ASN A 13 15.24 0.26 62.99
N PRO A 14 13.91 0.16 63.11
CA PRO A 14 13.26 -1.13 62.83
C PRO A 14 12.05 -0.95 61.89
N VAL A 15 11.87 -1.73 60.80
CA VAL A 15 11.29 -3.10 60.74
C VAL A 15 9.80 -3.07 61.18
N ALA A 16 8.75 -3.53 60.48
CA ALA A 16 8.45 -4.37 59.30
C ALA A 16 7.01 -3.99 58.82
N ALA A 17 6.33 -4.53 57.80
CA ALA A 17 6.43 -5.74 56.97
C ALA A 17 5.50 -5.61 55.74
N ASP A 18 5.79 -6.42 54.71
CA ASP A 18 4.87 -7.09 53.76
C ASP A 18 4.06 -6.24 52.75
N ASP A 19 3.89 -6.61 51.48
CA ASP A 19 4.27 -7.82 50.74
C ASP A 19 4.27 -7.53 49.22
N GLN A 20 5.01 -8.36 48.49
CA GLN A 20 4.91 -8.79 47.07
C GLN A 20 3.90 -8.05 46.13
N ASN A 21 4.21 -7.70 44.87
CA ASN A 21 4.63 -8.61 43.80
C ASN A 21 4.97 -7.84 42.49
N LYS A 22 5.68 -8.53 41.59
CA LYS A 22 6.35 -8.09 40.36
C LYS A 22 5.46 -7.77 39.14
N THR A 23 5.96 -6.84 38.31
CA THR A 23 5.99 -6.79 36.82
C THR A 23 4.71 -6.92 35.98
N ALA A 24 4.41 -5.91 35.16
CA ALA A 24 4.25 -6.03 33.69
C ALA A 24 4.15 -4.64 33.02
N GLU A 25 4.79 -4.51 31.86
CA GLU A 25 4.89 -3.31 31.02
C GLU A 25 3.58 -3.04 30.24
N ASP A 26 3.09 -1.80 30.26
CA ASP A 26 1.95 -1.34 29.46
C ASP A 26 2.38 -0.57 28.21
N LYS A 27 1.83 -0.97 27.06
CA LYS A 27 1.91 -0.28 25.76
C LYS A 27 0.97 0.94 25.75
N PRO A 28 1.28 2.05 25.06
CA PRO A 28 0.39 3.22 25.07
C PRO A 28 -0.82 2.98 24.16
N GLY A 29 -1.99 2.86 24.79
CA GLY A 29 -3.30 2.96 24.17
C GLY A 29 -3.67 4.41 23.81
N PHE A 30 -4.52 4.53 22.80
CA PHE A 30 -5.06 5.77 22.24
C PHE A 30 -5.79 6.60 23.33
N ASN A 31 -5.32 7.82 23.62
CA ASN A 31 -5.88 8.65 24.70
C ASN A 31 -7.10 9.46 24.20
N SER A 32 -8.29 9.07 24.66
CA SER A 32 -9.62 9.51 24.20
C SER A 32 -10.12 10.85 24.75
N GLY A 33 -9.31 11.57 25.54
CA GLY A 33 -9.78 12.72 26.33
C GLY A 33 -10.12 14.00 25.55
N ILE A 34 -9.48 14.24 24.40
CA ILE A 34 -9.61 15.54 23.70
C ILE A 34 -10.89 15.61 22.87
N ILE A 35 -11.31 14.48 22.27
CA ILE A 35 -12.54 14.37 21.46
C ILE A 35 -13.79 14.47 22.36
N ALA A 36 -13.76 13.92 23.58
CA ALA A 36 -14.88 13.95 24.52
C ALA A 36 -15.32 15.39 24.87
N SER A 37 -14.37 16.31 25.06
CA SER A 37 -14.66 17.69 25.50
C SER A 37 -15.34 18.57 24.44
N LEU A 38 -15.10 18.30 23.15
CA LEU A 38 -15.71 19.03 22.03
C LEU A 38 -17.16 18.56 21.79
N PHE A 39 -17.45 17.27 22.01
CA PHE A 39 -18.81 16.73 21.93
C PHE A 39 -19.72 17.16 23.10
N GLU A 40 -19.15 17.38 24.28
CA GLU A 40 -19.90 17.84 25.46
C GLU A 40 -20.45 19.27 25.31
N LYS A 41 -19.72 20.16 24.62
CA LYS A 41 -20.19 21.53 24.35
C LYS A 41 -21.26 21.60 23.26
N ALA A 42 -21.25 20.67 22.31
CA ALA A 42 -22.22 20.61 21.22
C ALA A 42 -23.58 19.98 21.65
N THR A 43 -23.62 19.23 22.75
CA THR A 43 -24.83 18.53 23.23
C THR A 43 -25.72 19.34 24.17
N LYS A 44 -25.28 20.51 24.65
CA LYS A 44 -26.08 21.35 25.58
C LYS A 44 -27.19 22.18 24.91
N ALA A 45 -27.26 22.27 23.58
CA ALA A 45 -28.21 23.14 22.89
C ALA A 45 -29.41 22.43 22.22
N THR A 46 -29.60 21.12 22.42
CA THR A 46 -30.77 20.41 21.84
C THR A 46 -31.28 19.34 22.79
N LYS A 47 -31.97 19.76 23.85
CA LYS A 47 -32.86 18.88 24.64
C LYS A 47 -34.17 18.65 23.86
N ALA A 48 -34.08 17.93 22.75
CA ALA A 48 -35.21 17.17 22.23
C ALA A 48 -35.08 15.74 22.78
N LYS A 49 -36.12 15.25 23.43
CA LYS A 49 -36.19 13.92 24.08
C LYS A 49 -35.67 12.82 23.13
N ARG A 50 -34.44 12.35 23.35
CA ARG A 50 -33.94 11.10 22.75
C ARG A 50 -34.73 9.95 23.35
N ASN A 51 -35.34 9.13 22.50
CA ASN A 51 -36.02 7.88 22.90
C ASN A 51 -35.03 7.00 23.70
N PRO A 52 -35.40 6.46 24.87
CA PRO A 52 -34.49 5.69 25.74
C PRO A 52 -34.26 4.24 25.27
N ILE A 53 -34.69 3.88 24.05
CA ILE A 53 -34.71 2.49 23.56
C ILE A 53 -33.45 2.17 22.73
N PHE A 54 -32.70 3.16 22.26
CA PHE A 54 -31.54 2.94 21.38
C PHE A 54 -30.26 3.38 22.06
N ASP A 55 -29.52 2.43 22.62
CA ASP A 55 -28.16 2.61 23.11
C ASP A 55 -27.17 2.24 21.99
N PRO A 56 -26.48 3.22 21.38
CA PRO A 56 -25.49 2.95 20.33
C PRO A 56 -24.37 2.01 20.77
N SER A 57 -24.02 2.00 22.06
CA SER A 57 -22.91 1.17 22.57
C SER A 57 -23.20 -0.32 22.46
N VAL A 58 -24.46 -0.73 22.67
CA VAL A 58 -24.91 -2.12 22.50
C VAL A 58 -24.84 -2.53 21.03
N VAL A 59 -25.24 -1.63 20.11
CA VAL A 59 -25.14 -1.89 18.67
C VAL A 59 -23.68 -1.97 18.23
N GLU A 60 -22.83 -1.05 18.71
CA GLU A 60 -21.40 -1.05 18.46
C GLU A 60 -20.74 -2.34 18.97
N GLU A 61 -21.06 -2.78 20.18
CA GLU A 61 -20.55 -4.02 20.76
C GLU A 61 -20.99 -5.25 19.95
N ILE A 62 -22.26 -5.30 19.51
CA ILE A 62 -22.76 -6.35 18.60
C ILE A 62 -21.99 -6.32 17.26
N VAL A 63 -21.79 -5.13 16.69
CA VAL A 63 -21.05 -4.97 15.43
C VAL A 63 -19.61 -5.41 15.60
N VAL A 64 -18.89 -4.96 16.64
CA VAL A 64 -17.51 -5.35 16.98
C VAL A 64 -17.40 -6.86 17.18
N ASN A 65 -18.30 -7.46 17.95
CA ASN A 65 -18.34 -8.91 18.18
C ASN A 65 -18.62 -9.71 16.90
N ASN A 66 -19.32 -9.12 15.94
CA ASN A 66 -19.57 -9.72 14.62
C ASN A 66 -18.48 -9.40 13.59
N MET A 67 -17.63 -8.38 13.80
CA MET A 67 -16.49 -8.09 12.91
C MET A 67 -15.49 -9.25 12.87
N ASN A 68 -15.28 -9.91 14.01
CA ASN A 68 -14.33 -11.01 14.15
C ASN A 68 -14.90 -12.38 13.78
N LYS A 69 -16.21 -12.48 13.56
CA LYS A 69 -16.86 -13.73 13.19
C LYS A 69 -16.87 -13.86 11.65
N PRO A 70 -16.61 -15.06 11.10
CA PRO A 70 -16.93 -15.33 9.71
C PRO A 70 -18.41 -14.99 9.50
N GLN A 71 -18.70 -14.04 8.62
CA GLN A 71 -20.08 -13.77 8.22
C GLN A 71 -20.60 -15.06 7.56
N PRO A 72 -21.78 -15.57 7.97
CA PRO A 72 -22.36 -16.70 7.28
C PRO A 72 -22.52 -16.34 5.81
N PRO A 73 -22.12 -17.21 4.87
CA PRO A 73 -22.16 -16.89 3.46
C PRO A 73 -23.58 -16.50 3.06
N LYS A 74 -23.72 -15.37 2.35
CA LYS A 74 -24.96 -15.03 1.65
C LYS A 74 -25.11 -15.97 0.45
N GLY A 75 -25.40 -17.25 0.71
CA GLY A 75 -25.34 -18.32 -0.30
C GLY A 75 -23.92 -18.60 -0.80
N MET A 76 -23.69 -19.76 -1.40
CA MET A 76 -22.45 -20.03 -2.12
C MET A 76 -22.40 -19.13 -3.36
N HIS A 77 -21.30 -18.39 -3.55
CA HIS A 77 -21.01 -17.75 -4.82
C HIS A 77 -20.43 -18.81 -5.76
N ASN A 78 -21.06 -19.02 -6.92
CA ASN A 78 -20.64 -20.02 -7.91
C ASN A 78 -19.33 -19.67 -8.66
N LEU A 79 -18.59 -18.64 -8.23
CA LEU A 79 -17.34 -18.23 -8.87
C LEU A 79 -16.15 -19.06 -8.37
N ARG A 80 -15.40 -19.60 -9.32
CA ARG A 80 -14.16 -20.36 -9.14
C ARG A 80 -12.98 -19.44 -9.43
N LEU A 81 -12.20 -19.17 -8.41
CA LEU A 81 -11.17 -18.15 -8.43
C LEU A 81 -9.82 -18.78 -8.13
N THR A 82 -8.77 -18.26 -8.75
CA THR A 82 -7.41 -18.61 -8.37
C THR A 82 -6.56 -17.36 -8.20
N PHE A 83 -5.66 -17.39 -7.23
CA PHE A 83 -4.76 -16.31 -6.87
C PHE A 83 -3.33 -16.78 -7.05
N LEU A 84 -2.68 -16.31 -8.11
CA LEU A 84 -1.30 -16.62 -8.45
C LEU A 84 -0.37 -15.71 -7.64
N GLY A 85 0.08 -16.18 -6.48
CA GLY A 85 1.06 -15.47 -5.66
C GLY A 85 0.80 -15.58 -4.16
N GLY A 86 1.56 -16.45 -3.49
CA GLY A 86 1.49 -16.66 -2.04
C GLY A 86 2.09 -15.56 -1.15
N GLY A 87 2.18 -14.32 -1.64
CA GLY A 87 2.60 -13.15 -0.84
C GLY A 87 1.48 -12.66 0.08
N SER A 88 1.73 -11.59 0.85
CA SER A 88 0.75 -11.07 1.82
C SER A 88 -0.58 -10.69 1.15
N PHE A 89 -0.55 -9.95 0.04
CA PHE A 89 -1.77 -9.47 -0.61
C PHE A 89 -2.54 -10.59 -1.33
N GLY A 90 -1.87 -11.45 -2.10
CA GLY A 90 -2.51 -12.60 -2.75
C GLY A 90 -3.13 -13.57 -1.73
N THR A 91 -2.46 -13.78 -0.59
CA THR A 91 -3.03 -14.57 0.51
C THR A 91 -4.28 -13.91 1.08
N ALA A 92 -4.23 -12.61 1.41
CA ALA A 92 -5.37 -11.88 1.96
C ALA A 92 -6.59 -11.89 1.02
N MET A 93 -6.39 -11.65 -0.27
CA MET A 93 -7.47 -11.65 -1.27
C MET A 93 -8.07 -13.04 -1.50
N SER A 94 -7.22 -14.07 -1.58
CA SER A 94 -7.69 -15.46 -1.69
C SER A 94 -8.54 -15.90 -0.49
N ASN A 95 -8.13 -15.47 0.71
CA ASN A 95 -8.84 -15.72 1.95
C ASN A 95 -10.17 -14.94 2.03
N LEU A 96 -10.17 -13.67 1.63
CA LEU A 96 -11.38 -12.86 1.55
C LEU A 96 -12.40 -13.49 0.58
N ALA A 97 -11.97 -13.91 -0.60
CA ALA A 97 -12.83 -14.58 -1.57
C ALA A 97 -13.43 -15.90 -1.02
N ALA A 98 -12.61 -16.71 -0.33
CA ALA A 98 -13.09 -17.92 0.35
C ALA A 98 -14.13 -17.57 1.43
N ARG A 99 -13.88 -16.53 2.23
CA ARG A 99 -14.81 -16.05 3.25
C ARG A 99 -16.15 -15.61 2.66
N ASN A 100 -16.12 -14.96 1.51
CA ASN A 100 -17.29 -14.56 0.73
C ASN A 100 -18.00 -15.75 0.07
N GLY A 101 -17.49 -16.98 0.19
CA GLY A 101 -18.15 -18.19 -0.30
C GLY A 101 -17.83 -18.56 -1.76
N CYS A 102 -16.77 -18.00 -2.34
CA CYS A 102 -16.25 -18.42 -3.65
C CYS A 102 -15.40 -19.69 -3.52
N ASP A 103 -15.30 -20.48 -4.61
CA ASP A 103 -14.30 -21.55 -4.71
C ASP A 103 -12.92 -20.95 -4.99
N SER A 104 -12.19 -20.61 -3.93
CA SER A 104 -10.92 -19.88 -4.00
C SER A 104 -9.73 -20.83 -3.85
N THR A 105 -8.77 -20.71 -4.77
CA THR A 105 -7.49 -21.43 -4.74
C THR A 105 -6.32 -20.44 -4.65
N LEU A 106 -5.42 -20.62 -3.69
CA LEU A 106 -4.16 -19.88 -3.60
C LEU A 106 -3.02 -20.71 -4.20
N TRP A 107 -2.45 -20.25 -5.30
CA TRP A 107 -1.26 -20.85 -5.87
C TRP A 107 0.00 -20.34 -5.18
N VAL A 108 0.84 -21.28 -4.73
CA VAL A 108 2.12 -21.00 -4.10
C VAL A 108 3.23 -21.79 -4.77
N ARG A 109 4.22 -21.05 -5.30
CA ARG A 109 5.38 -21.62 -6.02
C ARG A 109 6.17 -22.68 -5.23
N ASN A 110 6.14 -22.69 -3.90
CA ASN A 110 6.91 -23.64 -3.11
C ASN A 110 6.01 -24.77 -2.56
N LYS A 111 6.24 -26.01 -3.02
CA LYS A 111 5.49 -27.21 -2.60
C LYS A 111 5.52 -27.46 -1.08
N ARG A 112 6.65 -27.15 -0.41
CA ARG A 112 6.74 -27.28 1.06
C ARG A 112 5.87 -26.26 1.76
N THR A 113 5.78 -25.04 1.23
CA THR A 113 4.87 -24.00 1.74
C THR A 113 3.41 -24.44 1.59
N VAL A 114 3.01 -25.01 0.45
CA VAL A 114 1.66 -25.55 0.25
C VAL A 114 1.31 -26.62 1.28
N LYS A 115 2.20 -27.60 1.50
CA LYS A 115 2.01 -28.62 2.55
C LYS A 115 1.85 -28.02 3.95
N SER A 116 2.64 -27.00 4.27
CA SER A 116 2.50 -26.28 5.54
C SER A 116 1.13 -25.59 5.63
N LEU A 117 0.69 -24.90 4.57
CA LEU A 117 -0.61 -24.23 4.51
C LEU A 117 -1.77 -25.21 4.67
N GLN A 118 -1.72 -26.36 4.00
CA GLN A 118 -2.73 -27.41 4.14
C GLN A 118 -2.84 -27.93 5.58
N LYS A 119 -1.72 -28.02 6.31
CA LYS A 119 -1.70 -28.49 7.69
C LYS A 119 -2.10 -27.42 8.70
N THR A 120 -1.60 -26.19 8.53
CA THR A 120 -1.70 -25.15 9.57
C THR A 120 -2.67 -24.03 9.24
N ARG A 121 -3.07 -23.89 7.97
CA ARG A 121 -3.82 -22.74 7.42
C ARG A 121 -3.19 -21.40 7.77
N ILE A 122 -1.87 -21.34 7.92
CA ILE A 122 -1.14 -20.12 8.32
C ILE A 122 -0.01 -19.89 7.33
N ASN A 123 0.00 -18.72 6.69
CA ASN A 123 1.11 -18.30 5.84
C ASN A 123 2.22 -17.68 6.69
N LYS A 124 3.01 -18.54 7.36
CA LYS A 124 4.06 -18.15 8.32
C LYS A 124 5.05 -17.09 7.80
N LYS A 125 5.29 -17.04 6.49
CA LYS A 125 6.25 -16.09 5.90
C LYS A 125 5.67 -14.68 5.74
N TYR A 126 4.39 -14.57 5.42
CA TYR A 126 3.79 -13.32 4.95
C TYR A 126 2.66 -12.79 5.83
N LEU A 127 1.97 -13.68 6.56
CA LEU A 127 0.85 -13.40 7.47
C LEU A 127 0.88 -14.44 8.63
N PRO A 128 1.92 -14.42 9.49
CA PRO A 128 2.14 -15.45 10.51
C PRO A 128 1.06 -15.52 11.60
N ASP A 129 0.38 -14.41 11.87
CA ASP A 129 -0.56 -14.29 12.99
C ASP A 129 -2.02 -14.58 12.60
N TYR A 130 -2.26 -14.98 11.35
CA TYR A 130 -3.60 -15.13 10.81
C TYR A 130 -3.87 -16.55 10.33
N THR A 131 -4.93 -17.15 10.88
CA THR A 131 -5.48 -18.42 10.39
C THR A 131 -6.41 -18.14 9.21
N LEU A 132 -6.14 -18.80 8.08
CA LEU A 132 -6.90 -18.69 6.85
C LEU A 132 -8.17 -19.55 6.92
N ASP A 133 -9.19 -19.15 6.18
CA ASP A 133 -10.49 -19.83 6.07
C ASP A 133 -10.29 -21.29 5.64
N GLU A 134 -11.04 -22.21 6.25
CA GLU A 134 -10.92 -23.64 5.99
C GLU A 134 -11.32 -24.05 4.56
N ARG A 135 -12.10 -23.21 3.87
CA ARG A 135 -12.52 -23.43 2.48
C ARG A 135 -11.43 -23.04 1.47
N LEU A 136 -10.42 -22.27 1.88
CA LEU A 136 -9.35 -21.84 0.99
C LEU A 136 -8.50 -23.04 0.58
N LYS A 137 -8.43 -23.30 -0.73
CA LYS A 137 -7.60 -24.36 -1.31
C LYS A 137 -6.19 -23.84 -1.56
N TYR A 138 -5.21 -24.73 -1.51
CA TYR A 138 -3.80 -24.41 -1.76
C TYR A 138 -3.25 -25.33 -2.85
N GLU A 139 -2.63 -24.76 -3.86
CA GLU A 139 -2.08 -25.51 -5.00
C GLU A 139 -0.64 -25.08 -5.31
N HIS A 140 0.21 -26.03 -5.69
CA HIS A 140 1.58 -25.79 -6.15
C HIS A 140 1.70 -25.95 -7.66
N ASP A 141 0.94 -26.88 -8.25
CA ASP A 141 0.93 -27.11 -9.69
C ASP A 141 0.18 -26.00 -10.41
N LEU A 142 0.86 -25.33 -11.34
CA LEU A 142 0.31 -24.14 -11.96
C LEU A 142 -0.85 -24.47 -12.92
N GLN A 143 -0.80 -25.62 -13.60
CA GLN A 143 -1.87 -26.08 -14.48
C GLN A 143 -3.14 -26.36 -13.68
N ALA A 144 -3.04 -27.18 -12.63
CA ALA A 144 -4.17 -27.49 -11.75
C ALA A 144 -4.76 -26.23 -11.07
N ALA A 145 -3.92 -25.22 -10.79
CA ALA A 145 -4.38 -23.98 -10.18
C ALA A 145 -5.25 -23.11 -11.10
N VAL A 146 -5.08 -23.18 -12.42
CA VAL A 146 -5.75 -22.27 -13.38
C VAL A 146 -6.84 -22.95 -14.23
N GLN A 147 -6.81 -24.28 -14.32
CA GLN A 147 -7.86 -25.04 -15.00
C GLN A 147 -9.21 -24.91 -14.26
N ASP A 148 -10.29 -24.88 -15.05
CA ASP A 148 -11.67 -24.82 -14.56
C ASP A 148 -11.93 -23.67 -13.57
N LYS A 149 -11.31 -22.51 -13.82
CA LYS A 149 -11.55 -21.26 -13.10
C LYS A 149 -12.37 -20.31 -13.95
N ASP A 150 -12.97 -19.31 -13.31
CA ASP A 150 -13.68 -18.22 -13.99
C ASP A 150 -12.77 -16.98 -14.05
N ILE A 151 -12.03 -16.70 -12.97
CA ILE A 151 -11.11 -15.55 -12.88
C ILE A 151 -9.78 -15.97 -12.25
N ILE A 152 -8.69 -15.52 -12.88
CA ILE A 152 -7.32 -15.68 -12.42
C ILE A 152 -6.80 -14.32 -11.92
N PHE A 153 -6.57 -14.20 -10.63
CA PHE A 153 -5.92 -13.05 -10.03
C PHE A 153 -4.41 -13.26 -10.01
N VAL A 154 -3.64 -12.31 -10.54
CA VAL A 154 -2.18 -12.38 -10.60
C VAL A 154 -1.60 -11.42 -9.56
N ALA A 155 -0.96 -11.96 -8.52
CA ALA A 155 -0.41 -11.24 -7.38
C ALA A 155 1.09 -11.52 -7.17
N VAL A 156 1.80 -11.81 -8.26
CA VAL A 156 3.26 -11.98 -8.26
C VAL A 156 3.96 -10.61 -8.41
N PRO A 157 5.23 -10.45 -7.98
CA PRO A 157 5.98 -9.23 -8.26
C PRO A 157 6.04 -8.91 -9.76
N SER A 158 6.15 -7.63 -10.13
CA SER A 158 6.15 -7.21 -11.54
C SER A 158 7.19 -7.93 -12.40
N SER A 159 8.37 -8.21 -11.83
CA SER A 159 9.46 -8.94 -12.49
C SER A 159 9.15 -10.40 -12.86
N ALA A 160 8.16 -11.02 -12.22
CA ALA A 160 7.73 -12.39 -12.50
C ALA A 160 6.42 -12.45 -13.30
N PHE A 161 5.81 -11.29 -13.60
CA PHE A 161 4.45 -11.20 -14.11
C PHE A 161 4.32 -11.79 -15.52
N ARG A 162 5.14 -11.32 -16.47
CA ARG A 162 5.14 -11.79 -17.86
C ARG A 162 5.41 -13.30 -17.96
N GLU A 163 6.44 -13.78 -17.27
CA GLU A 163 6.78 -15.21 -17.25
C GLU A 163 5.63 -16.04 -16.69
N THR A 164 4.93 -15.54 -15.66
CA THR A 164 3.74 -16.20 -15.10
C THR A 164 2.61 -16.30 -16.13
N LEU A 165 2.32 -15.22 -16.87
CA LEU A 165 1.31 -15.26 -17.93
C LEU A 165 1.65 -16.26 -19.03
N ARG A 166 2.91 -16.29 -19.46
CA ARG A 166 3.39 -17.26 -20.47
C ARG A 166 3.20 -18.71 -20.03
N LYS A 167 3.43 -19.00 -18.75
CA LYS A 167 3.28 -20.34 -18.20
C LYS A 167 1.82 -20.79 -18.07
N ILE A 168 0.88 -19.88 -17.83
CA ILE A 168 -0.55 -20.22 -17.72
C ILE A 168 -1.26 -20.25 -19.06
N LYS A 169 -0.73 -19.52 -20.07
CA LYS A 169 -1.31 -19.40 -21.41
C LYS A 169 -1.80 -20.72 -22.03
N PRO A 170 -1.04 -21.84 -21.98
CA PRO A 170 -1.47 -23.10 -22.60
C PRO A 170 -2.69 -23.75 -21.92
N TYR A 171 -3.06 -23.30 -20.71
CA TYR A 171 -4.13 -23.88 -19.91
C TYR A 171 -5.39 -23.01 -19.86
N LEU A 172 -5.40 -21.88 -20.57
CA LEU A 172 -6.54 -20.98 -20.61
C LEU A 172 -7.58 -21.47 -21.62
N THR A 173 -8.84 -21.48 -21.20
CA THR A 173 -10.00 -21.95 -21.96
C THR A 173 -11.15 -20.93 -21.96
N GLY A 174 -10.93 -19.73 -21.42
CA GLY A 174 -11.92 -18.65 -21.36
C GLY A 174 -11.90 -17.81 -20.08
N GLN A 175 -10.93 -18.05 -19.17
CA GLN A 175 -10.78 -17.33 -17.92
C GLN A 175 -10.50 -15.85 -18.15
N SER A 176 -11.03 -14.99 -17.28
CA SER A 176 -10.59 -13.60 -17.18
C SER A 176 -9.35 -13.47 -16.31
N VAL A 177 -8.51 -12.45 -16.55
CA VAL A 177 -7.27 -12.22 -15.77
C VAL A 177 -7.31 -10.86 -15.08
N VAL A 178 -7.08 -10.82 -13.77
CA VAL A 178 -7.04 -9.57 -12.99
C VAL A 178 -5.68 -9.39 -12.35
N SER A 179 -4.98 -8.31 -12.70
CA SER A 179 -3.72 -7.95 -12.03
C SER A 179 -4.00 -7.37 -10.65
N LEU A 180 -3.34 -7.91 -9.63
CA LEU A 180 -3.20 -7.33 -8.29
C LEU A 180 -1.79 -6.73 -8.08
N THR A 181 -0.93 -6.82 -9.10
CA THR A 181 0.46 -6.37 -9.08
C THR A 181 0.53 -4.88 -9.34
N LYS A 182 1.27 -4.15 -8.50
CA LYS A 182 1.45 -2.70 -8.60
C LYS A 182 2.87 -2.38 -9.05
N GLY A 183 3.06 -2.05 -10.31
CA GLY A 183 4.39 -1.73 -10.84
C GLY A 183 4.41 -1.78 -12.37
N MET A 184 5.62 -1.73 -12.92
CA MET A 184 5.87 -1.73 -14.36
C MET A 184 6.99 -2.74 -14.67
N GLU A 185 7.01 -3.25 -15.90
CA GLU A 185 8.11 -4.10 -16.37
C GLU A 185 9.35 -3.26 -16.66
N LYS A 186 10.49 -3.64 -16.06
CA LYS A 186 11.73 -2.86 -16.05
C LYS A 186 12.12 -2.36 -17.45
N ASP A 187 12.28 -3.30 -18.38
CA ASP A 187 12.97 -3.05 -19.65
C ASP A 187 12.06 -2.44 -20.73
N THR A 188 10.75 -2.63 -20.62
CA THR A 188 9.79 -2.21 -21.66
C THR A 188 8.91 -1.04 -21.22
N PHE A 189 8.92 -0.70 -19.92
CA PHE A 189 7.95 0.22 -19.32
C PHE A 189 6.49 -0.24 -19.47
N SER A 190 6.25 -1.52 -19.80
CA SER A 190 4.88 -2.04 -19.95
C SER A 190 4.17 -2.06 -18.60
N LEU A 191 2.94 -1.56 -18.57
CA LEU A 191 2.04 -1.78 -17.45
C LEU A 191 1.63 -3.26 -17.38
N MET A 192 1.10 -3.74 -16.25
CA MET A 192 0.67 -5.14 -16.16
C MET A 192 -0.49 -5.41 -17.12
N SER A 193 -1.39 -4.45 -17.33
CA SER A 193 -2.42 -4.53 -18.37
C SER A 193 -1.85 -4.65 -19.78
N ASP A 194 -0.78 -3.92 -20.11
CA ASP A 194 -0.09 -4.04 -21.41
C ASP A 194 0.52 -5.44 -21.57
N ILE A 195 1.13 -5.99 -20.50
CA ILE A 195 1.69 -7.34 -20.52
C ILE A 195 0.59 -8.38 -20.71
N ILE A 196 -0.59 -8.21 -20.09
CA ILE A 196 -1.74 -9.08 -20.32
C ILE A 196 -2.16 -9.03 -21.79
N LYS A 197 -2.32 -7.84 -22.38
CA LYS A 197 -2.66 -7.70 -23.81
C LYS A 197 -1.64 -8.36 -24.74
N GLN A 198 -0.36 -8.24 -24.42
CA GLN A 198 0.72 -8.80 -25.25
C GLN A 198 0.77 -10.33 -25.16
N GLU A 199 0.67 -10.90 -23.96
CA GLU A 199 0.82 -12.34 -23.77
C GLU A 199 -0.49 -13.11 -23.99
N LEU A 200 -1.63 -12.50 -23.64
CA LEU A 200 -2.98 -13.08 -23.62
C LEU A 200 -4.01 -12.16 -24.32
N PRO A 201 -3.88 -11.89 -25.63
CA PRO A 201 -4.65 -10.88 -26.34
C PRO A 201 -6.18 -11.11 -26.37
N GLU A 202 -6.62 -12.36 -26.23
CA GLU A 202 -8.05 -12.75 -26.29
C GLU A 202 -8.72 -12.77 -24.90
N VAL A 203 -7.97 -12.48 -23.83
CA VAL A 203 -8.46 -12.58 -22.46
C VAL A 203 -9.06 -11.25 -22.01
N ASN A 204 -10.30 -11.30 -21.51
CA ASN A 204 -10.86 -10.20 -20.73
C ASN A 204 -10.01 -9.97 -19.50
N TYR A 205 -9.60 -8.73 -19.27
CA TYR A 205 -8.68 -8.42 -18.19
C TYR A 205 -9.07 -7.19 -17.38
N GLY A 206 -8.55 -7.12 -16.16
CA GLY A 206 -8.70 -5.97 -15.29
C GLY A 206 -7.49 -5.77 -14.39
N VAL A 207 -7.48 -4.67 -13.66
CA VAL A 207 -6.46 -4.32 -12.68
C VAL A 207 -7.13 -3.87 -11.39
N MET A 208 -6.57 -4.23 -10.25
CA MET A 208 -7.04 -3.75 -8.96
C MET A 208 -5.98 -2.94 -8.23
N SER A 209 -6.38 -1.76 -7.76
CA SER A 209 -5.54 -0.90 -6.94
C SER A 209 -6.37 -0.12 -5.93
N GLY A 210 -5.71 0.43 -4.91
CA GLY A 210 -6.36 1.05 -3.75
C GLY A 210 -5.58 0.84 -2.44
N PRO A 211 -5.96 1.55 -1.36
CA PRO A 211 -5.32 1.49 -0.04
C PRO A 211 -5.58 0.14 0.65
N ASN A 212 -4.81 -0.86 0.23
CA ASN A 212 -5.11 -2.26 0.51
C ASN A 212 -3.99 -2.92 1.34
N LEU A 213 -3.72 -2.44 2.55
CA LEU A 213 -2.75 -3.07 3.43
C LEU A 213 -3.25 -4.46 3.85
N ALA A 214 -2.52 -5.50 3.43
CA ALA A 214 -2.96 -6.88 3.61
C ALA A 214 -3.25 -7.24 5.07
N VAL A 215 -2.49 -6.69 6.01
CA VAL A 215 -2.67 -6.92 7.46
C VAL A 215 -4.03 -6.37 7.93
N GLU A 216 -4.37 -5.14 7.55
CA GLU A 216 -5.64 -4.50 7.91
C GLU A 216 -6.84 -5.27 7.34
N ILE A 217 -6.71 -5.76 6.10
CA ILE A 217 -7.73 -6.61 5.47
C ILE A 217 -7.90 -7.92 6.24
N MET A 218 -6.82 -8.55 6.68
CA MET A 218 -6.87 -9.76 7.49
C MET A 218 -7.47 -9.53 8.89
N GLN A 219 -7.41 -8.30 9.40
CA GLN A 219 -8.02 -7.85 10.64
C GLN A 219 -9.49 -7.42 10.49
N ASN A 220 -10.09 -7.53 9.30
CA ASN A 220 -11.43 -7.01 8.98
C ASN A 220 -11.57 -5.50 9.27
N MET A 221 -10.48 -4.74 9.16
CA MET A 221 -10.57 -3.29 9.23
C MET A 221 -11.25 -2.77 7.96
N PRO A 222 -12.21 -1.81 8.08
CA PRO A 222 -12.87 -1.23 6.92
C PRO A 222 -11.86 -0.67 5.91
N SER A 223 -11.90 -1.19 4.69
CA SER A 223 -11.04 -0.76 3.59
C SER A 223 -11.80 -0.82 2.27
N ALA A 224 -11.21 -0.26 1.21
CA ALA A 224 -11.80 -0.24 -0.12
C ALA A 224 -10.75 -0.30 -1.22
N SER A 225 -11.11 -0.92 -2.34
CA SER A 225 -10.29 -1.04 -3.54
C SER A 225 -11.10 -0.67 -4.79
N VAL A 226 -10.40 -0.41 -5.88
CA VAL A 226 -10.97 -0.23 -7.22
C VAL A 226 -10.64 -1.45 -8.08
N ILE A 227 -11.62 -1.97 -8.82
CA ILE A 227 -11.40 -2.83 -9.99
C ILE A 227 -11.62 -1.98 -11.25
N ALA A 228 -10.60 -1.90 -12.10
CA ALA A 228 -10.70 -1.30 -13.41
C ALA A 228 -10.62 -2.35 -14.52
N SER A 229 -11.53 -2.26 -15.49
CA SER A 229 -11.56 -3.12 -16.68
C SER A 229 -12.45 -2.45 -17.72
N GLU A 230 -12.21 -2.70 -19.01
CA GLU A 230 -13.14 -2.33 -20.08
C GLU A 230 -14.41 -3.21 -20.04
N SER A 231 -14.32 -4.44 -19.48
CA SER A 231 -15.44 -5.37 -19.37
C SER A 231 -16.27 -5.10 -18.10
N GLU A 232 -17.49 -4.61 -18.28
CA GLU A 232 -18.44 -4.43 -17.18
C GLU A 232 -18.74 -5.73 -16.44
N HIS A 233 -18.90 -6.83 -17.17
CA HIS A 233 -19.13 -8.16 -16.59
C HIS A 233 -17.99 -8.58 -15.66
N LEU A 234 -16.73 -8.31 -16.04
CA LEU A 234 -15.59 -8.61 -15.19
C LEU A 234 -15.59 -7.74 -13.94
N ARG A 235 -15.91 -6.44 -14.06
CA ARG A 235 -16.03 -5.54 -12.88
C ARG A 235 -17.07 -6.05 -11.90
N HIS A 236 -18.26 -6.43 -12.38
CA HIS A 236 -19.32 -6.99 -11.54
C HIS A 236 -18.94 -8.33 -10.91
N ALA A 237 -18.29 -9.23 -11.65
CA ALA A 237 -17.86 -10.52 -11.12
C ALA A 237 -16.81 -10.34 -10.00
N VAL A 238 -15.85 -9.44 -10.18
CA VAL A 238 -14.85 -9.12 -9.14
C VAL A 238 -15.48 -8.44 -7.93
N GLN A 239 -16.41 -7.50 -8.14
CA GLN A 239 -17.17 -6.89 -7.05
C GLN A 239 -17.94 -7.95 -6.27
N SER A 240 -18.66 -8.83 -6.96
CA SER A 240 -19.39 -9.92 -6.32
C SER A 240 -18.48 -10.88 -5.56
N ALA A 241 -17.28 -11.15 -6.06
CA ALA A 241 -16.33 -12.08 -5.44
C ALA A 241 -15.67 -11.51 -4.17
N LEU A 242 -15.32 -10.21 -4.18
CA LEU A 242 -14.44 -9.63 -3.16
C LEU A 242 -15.14 -8.62 -2.23
N HIS A 243 -16.28 -8.06 -2.62
CA HIS A 243 -17.00 -7.11 -1.77
C HIS A 243 -17.52 -7.80 -0.51
N SER A 244 -17.31 -7.18 0.65
CA SER A 244 -17.81 -7.64 1.94
C SER A 244 -18.24 -6.46 2.82
N ALA A 245 -18.73 -6.74 4.02
CA ALA A 245 -19.06 -5.69 4.99
C ALA A 245 -17.86 -4.78 5.35
N PHE A 246 -16.63 -5.28 5.24
CA PHE A 246 -15.40 -4.57 5.62
C PHE A 246 -14.46 -4.28 4.44
N PHE A 247 -14.78 -4.77 3.25
CA PHE A 247 -13.96 -4.54 2.06
C PHE A 247 -14.84 -4.14 0.89
N ARG A 248 -14.86 -2.85 0.57
CA ARG A 248 -15.70 -2.31 -0.50
C ARG A 248 -14.94 -2.29 -1.83
N ILE A 249 -15.54 -2.86 -2.88
CA ILE A 249 -14.98 -2.80 -4.23
C ILE A 249 -15.76 -1.79 -5.08
N PHE A 250 -15.06 -0.75 -5.55
CA PHE A 250 -15.55 0.22 -6.52
C PHE A 250 -15.13 -0.17 -7.94
N ALA A 251 -15.93 0.18 -8.94
CA ALA A 251 -15.65 -0.09 -10.34
C ALA A 251 -15.09 1.16 -11.04
N SER A 252 -14.24 0.97 -12.04
CA SER A 252 -13.75 2.01 -12.94
C SER A 252 -13.54 1.43 -14.35
N ASP A 253 -13.64 2.25 -15.38
CA ASP A 253 -13.24 1.93 -16.75
C ASP A 253 -11.81 2.42 -17.08
N ASP A 254 -11.21 3.27 -16.24
CA ASP A 254 -9.85 3.79 -16.43
C ASP A 254 -8.79 2.83 -15.88
N VAL A 255 -8.51 1.77 -16.65
CA VAL A 255 -7.47 0.78 -16.36
C VAL A 255 -6.12 1.46 -16.13
N LYS A 256 -5.71 2.35 -17.03
CA LYS A 256 -4.39 3.00 -16.96
C LYS A 256 -4.26 3.87 -15.72
N GLY A 257 -5.27 4.68 -15.39
CA GLY A 257 -5.22 5.54 -14.21
C GLY A 257 -5.18 4.75 -12.90
N VAL A 258 -5.95 3.68 -12.78
CA VAL A 258 -5.93 2.82 -11.58
C VAL A 258 -4.57 2.12 -11.41
N GLU A 259 -4.00 1.64 -12.51
CA GLU A 259 -2.71 0.95 -12.52
C GLU A 259 -1.54 1.91 -12.23
N LEU A 260 -1.48 3.05 -12.91
CA LEU A 260 -0.48 4.09 -12.68
C LEU A 260 -0.56 4.67 -11.28
N GLY A 261 -1.76 4.89 -10.74
CA GLY A 261 -1.93 5.32 -9.35
C GLY A 261 -1.25 4.37 -8.36
N GLY A 262 -1.42 3.05 -8.57
CA GLY A 262 -0.78 2.01 -7.75
C GLY A 262 0.73 1.90 -7.95
N ALA A 263 1.24 2.14 -9.16
CA ALA A 263 2.67 2.06 -9.47
C ALA A 263 3.42 3.31 -8.97
N LEU A 264 2.94 4.51 -9.33
CA LEU A 264 3.63 5.77 -9.08
C LEU A 264 3.70 6.14 -7.59
N LYS A 265 2.69 5.80 -6.78
CA LYS A 265 2.70 6.09 -5.33
C LYS A 265 3.96 5.60 -4.62
N ASN A 266 4.59 4.53 -5.13
CA ASN A 266 5.74 3.89 -4.51
C ASN A 266 6.98 4.79 -4.54
N ILE A 267 7.08 5.68 -5.54
CA ILE A 267 8.08 6.75 -5.62
C ILE A 267 7.97 7.64 -4.38
N TYR A 268 6.77 8.18 -4.17
CA TYR A 268 6.54 9.20 -3.14
C TYR A 268 6.52 8.63 -1.72
N ALA A 269 6.24 7.33 -1.57
CA ALA A 269 6.46 6.64 -0.32
C ALA A 269 7.95 6.64 0.10
N ILE A 270 8.88 6.54 -0.86
CA ILE A 270 10.32 6.68 -0.58
C ILE A 270 10.65 8.12 -0.17
N ALA A 271 10.15 9.12 -0.91
CA ALA A 271 10.32 10.53 -0.51
C ALA A 271 9.79 10.80 0.90
N MET A 272 8.59 10.29 1.23
CA MET A 272 8.00 10.48 2.56
C MET A 272 8.83 9.79 3.65
N GLY A 273 9.34 8.59 3.37
CA GLY A 273 10.25 7.89 4.27
C GLY A 273 11.52 8.68 4.56
N MET A 274 12.15 9.25 3.52
CA MET A 274 13.34 10.10 3.65
C MET A 274 13.02 11.37 4.42
N ALA A 275 11.91 12.04 4.12
CA ALA A 275 11.47 13.22 4.86
C ALA A 275 11.27 12.88 6.35
N ALA A 276 10.67 11.73 6.65
CA ALA A 276 10.47 11.26 8.01
C ALA A 276 11.78 11.00 8.78
N SER A 277 12.88 10.60 8.13
CA SER A 277 14.16 10.46 8.83
C SER A 277 14.78 11.80 9.26
N TYR A 278 14.36 12.91 8.66
CA TYR A 278 14.72 14.26 9.09
C TYR A 278 13.76 14.85 10.12
N ASN A 279 12.82 14.05 10.66
CA ASN A 279 11.81 14.48 11.64
C ASN A 279 10.98 15.69 11.16
N VAL A 280 10.67 15.76 9.86
CA VAL A 280 9.82 16.84 9.32
C VAL A 280 8.41 16.81 9.91
N GLY A 281 7.81 17.99 10.07
CA GLY A 281 6.45 18.15 10.60
C GLY A 281 5.34 17.84 9.58
N GLU A 282 4.10 17.86 10.06
CA GLU A 282 2.90 17.55 9.27
C GLU A 282 2.71 18.49 8.06
N ASN A 283 3.15 19.75 8.16
CA ASN A 283 3.10 20.70 7.04
C ASN A 283 3.92 20.21 5.84
N THR A 284 5.15 19.73 6.07
CA THR A 284 6.02 19.19 5.01
C THR A 284 5.43 17.90 4.43
N LYS A 285 4.85 17.05 5.28
CA LYS A 285 4.19 15.81 4.82
C LYS A 285 2.98 16.14 3.92
N ALA A 286 2.14 17.10 4.31
CA ALA A 286 0.99 17.53 3.52
C ALA A 286 1.42 18.15 2.17
N MET A 287 2.44 19.02 2.19
CA MET A 287 3.01 19.61 0.98
C MET A 287 3.55 18.51 0.04
N LEU A 288 4.37 17.60 0.56
CA LEU A 288 4.94 16.51 -0.24
C LEU A 288 3.85 15.62 -0.85
N LEU A 289 2.79 15.32 -0.09
CA LEU A 289 1.69 14.49 -0.56
C LEU A 289 0.87 15.17 -1.68
N THR A 290 0.60 16.46 -1.56
CA THR A 290 -0.12 17.20 -2.61
C THR A 290 0.72 17.39 -3.87
N ARG A 291 2.03 17.66 -3.74
CA ARG A 291 2.95 17.72 -4.89
C ARG A 291 3.13 16.36 -5.56
N ALA A 292 3.21 15.29 -4.78
CA ALA A 292 3.22 13.91 -5.29
C ALA A 292 1.98 13.60 -6.12
N LEU A 293 0.79 13.99 -5.64
CA LEU A 293 -0.46 13.81 -6.38
C LEU A 293 -0.45 14.57 -7.72
N ALA A 294 0.09 15.79 -7.75
CA ALA A 294 0.22 16.57 -8.99
C ALA A 294 1.13 15.85 -10.02
N GLU A 295 2.29 15.36 -9.60
CA GLU A 295 3.17 14.58 -10.48
C GLU A 295 2.51 13.28 -10.98
N MET A 296 1.85 12.53 -10.09
CA MET A 296 1.10 11.33 -10.49
C MET A 296 0.07 11.64 -11.57
N SER A 297 -0.70 12.72 -11.38
CA SER A 297 -1.77 13.13 -12.29
C SER A 297 -1.22 13.61 -13.63
N ARG A 298 -0.11 14.38 -13.62
CA ARG A 298 0.56 14.86 -14.82
C ARG A 298 1.15 13.72 -15.65
N PHE A 299 1.88 12.80 -15.01
CA PHE A 299 2.42 11.63 -15.68
C PHE A 299 1.30 10.73 -16.21
N GLY A 300 0.25 10.53 -15.42
CA GLY A 300 -0.94 9.78 -15.80
C GLY A 300 -1.60 10.33 -17.07
N ALA A 301 -1.87 11.63 -17.10
CA ALA A 301 -2.47 12.29 -18.26
C ALA A 301 -1.59 12.15 -19.52
N ALA A 302 -0.27 12.35 -19.39
CA ALA A 302 0.67 12.17 -20.49
C ALA A 302 0.74 10.71 -21.01
N ALA A 303 0.47 9.72 -20.13
CA ALA A 303 0.36 8.31 -20.49
C ALA A 303 -1.04 7.90 -21.03
N GLY A 304 -1.98 8.85 -21.10
CA GLY A 304 -3.34 8.65 -21.58
C GLY A 304 -4.31 8.07 -20.55
N ALA A 305 -4.02 8.22 -19.25
CA ALA A 305 -4.99 7.95 -18.18
C ALA A 305 -5.91 9.17 -17.94
N ASN A 306 -7.06 8.94 -17.29
CA ASN A 306 -7.90 10.04 -16.85
C ASN A 306 -7.30 10.67 -15.58
N PRO A 307 -6.92 11.96 -15.57
CA PRO A 307 -6.33 12.61 -14.41
C PRO A 307 -7.25 12.62 -13.18
N LEU A 308 -8.58 12.56 -13.36
CA LEU A 308 -9.52 12.52 -12.24
C LEU A 308 -9.45 11.22 -11.44
N THR A 309 -8.96 10.12 -12.03
CA THR A 309 -8.78 8.84 -11.35
C THR A 309 -7.81 8.97 -10.16
N PHE A 310 -6.86 9.89 -10.24
CA PHE A 310 -5.88 10.13 -9.17
C PHE A 310 -6.49 10.78 -7.93
N LEU A 311 -7.66 11.41 -8.03
CA LEU A 311 -8.41 11.92 -6.88
C LEU A 311 -9.13 10.80 -6.09
N GLY A 312 -9.20 9.60 -6.65
CA GLY A 312 -9.88 8.45 -6.06
C GLY A 312 -8.99 7.56 -5.19
N LEU A 313 -9.53 6.38 -4.83
CA LEU A 313 -8.86 5.39 -3.97
C LEU A 313 -7.53 4.90 -4.53
N SER A 314 -7.44 4.64 -5.84
CA SER A 314 -6.21 4.15 -6.48
C SER A 314 -5.12 5.20 -6.62
N GLY A 315 -5.46 6.49 -6.49
CA GLY A 315 -4.52 7.60 -6.49
C GLY A 315 -4.24 8.09 -5.08
N VAL A 316 -4.86 9.20 -4.67
CA VAL A 316 -4.61 9.87 -3.38
C VAL A 316 -4.86 8.97 -2.18
N GLY A 317 -5.87 8.08 -2.24
CA GLY A 317 -6.17 7.16 -1.14
C GLY A 317 -5.01 6.19 -0.87
N ASP A 318 -4.55 5.51 -1.91
CA ASP A 318 -3.44 4.56 -1.82
C ASP A 318 -2.10 5.26 -1.58
N LEU A 319 -1.90 6.46 -2.14
CA LEU A 319 -0.76 7.33 -1.85
C LEU A 319 -0.69 7.65 -0.35
N TYR A 320 -1.79 8.16 0.24
CA TYR A 320 -1.84 8.51 1.65
C TYR A 320 -1.56 7.31 2.56
N ALA A 321 -2.27 6.19 2.34
CA ALA A 321 -2.07 4.99 3.14
C ALA A 321 -0.62 4.47 3.10
N THR A 322 0.05 4.62 1.95
CA THR A 322 1.41 4.13 1.76
C THR A 322 2.48 5.07 2.30
N CYS A 323 2.24 6.38 2.20
CA CYS A 323 3.12 7.42 2.75
C CYS A 323 3.02 7.54 4.28
N SER A 324 1.89 7.16 4.87
CA SER A 324 1.63 7.32 6.31
C SER A 324 1.87 6.05 7.13
N SER A 325 2.42 4.98 6.54
CA SER A 325 2.50 3.66 7.19
C SER A 325 3.92 3.10 7.21
N GLU A 326 4.43 2.79 8.40
CA GLU A 326 5.68 2.04 8.57
C GLU A 326 5.61 0.60 8.04
N LEU A 327 4.40 0.09 7.79
CA LEU A 327 4.21 -1.21 7.14
C LEU A 327 4.66 -1.16 5.67
N SER A 328 4.62 0.03 5.05
CA SER A 328 5.10 0.25 3.69
C SER A 328 6.60 -0.04 3.58
N ARG A 329 6.96 -0.91 2.64
CA ARG A 329 8.36 -1.26 2.36
C ARG A 329 9.11 -0.07 1.75
N ASN A 330 8.47 0.65 0.83
CA ASN A 330 9.04 1.83 0.18
C ASN A 330 9.27 2.95 1.19
N TYR A 331 8.35 3.17 2.13
CA TYR A 331 8.54 4.11 3.23
C TYR A 331 9.74 3.76 4.09
N ARG A 332 9.87 2.49 4.50
CA ARG A 332 11.03 2.03 5.29
C ARG A 332 12.35 2.17 4.54
N ILE A 333 12.38 1.97 3.22
CA ILE A 333 13.56 2.23 2.40
C ILE A 333 13.92 3.69 2.43
N GLY A 334 12.96 4.58 2.15
CA GLY A 334 13.20 6.01 2.23
C GLY A 334 13.77 6.43 3.58
N ASN A 335 13.21 5.91 4.67
CA ASN A 335 13.70 6.23 6.01
C ASN A 335 15.13 5.75 6.27
N MET A 336 15.52 4.60 5.72
CA MET A 336 16.90 4.11 5.82
C MET A 336 17.85 4.94 4.97
N LEU A 337 17.45 5.28 3.73
CA LEU A 337 18.24 6.13 2.83
C LEU A 337 18.49 7.50 3.45
N GLY A 338 17.47 8.15 4.00
CA GLY A 338 17.64 9.45 4.65
C GLY A 338 18.41 9.40 5.98
N LYS A 339 18.61 8.20 6.56
CA LYS A 339 19.56 7.95 7.67
C LYS A 339 21.00 7.67 7.19
N GLY A 340 21.27 7.78 5.88
CA GLY A 340 22.58 7.52 5.28
C GLY A 340 22.91 6.05 5.04
N ILE A 341 21.94 5.14 5.15
CA ILE A 341 22.13 3.73 4.81
C ILE A 341 22.12 3.60 3.28
N SER A 342 23.12 2.93 2.70
CA SER A 342 23.17 2.70 1.25
C SER A 342 21.97 1.89 0.76
N LEU A 343 21.58 2.11 -0.49
CA LEU A 343 20.47 1.40 -1.14
C LEU A 343 20.62 -0.13 -1.04
N GLU A 344 21.81 -0.64 -1.31
CA GLU A 344 22.14 -2.07 -1.25
C GLU A 344 21.92 -2.65 0.15
N ALA A 345 22.40 -1.94 1.18
CA ALA A 345 22.22 -2.35 2.56
C ALA A 345 20.75 -2.28 3.00
N ALA A 346 20.02 -1.25 2.56
CA ALA A 346 18.60 -1.08 2.82
C ALA A 346 17.76 -2.24 2.22
N ILE A 347 18.01 -2.60 0.95
CA ILE A 347 17.34 -3.72 0.27
C ILE A 347 17.67 -5.05 0.97
N LYS A 348 18.94 -5.28 1.29
CA LYS A 348 19.38 -6.50 1.99
C LYS A 348 18.70 -6.65 3.36
N LYS A 349 18.59 -5.56 4.12
CA LYS A 349 17.96 -5.55 5.44
C LYS A 349 16.45 -5.86 5.40
N LEU A 350 15.75 -5.43 4.34
CA LEU A 350 14.33 -5.73 4.16
C LEU A 350 14.08 -7.14 3.62
N GLY A 351 15.05 -7.74 2.93
CA GLY A 351 14.95 -9.09 2.38
C GLY A 351 13.87 -9.27 1.30
N GLN A 352 13.41 -8.16 0.70
CA GLN A 352 12.37 -8.12 -0.32
C GLN A 352 12.66 -7.02 -1.35
N THR A 353 12.10 -7.17 -2.56
CA THR A 353 12.26 -6.19 -3.64
C THR A 353 11.53 -4.88 -3.33
N ALA A 354 12.20 -3.78 -3.65
CA ALA A 354 11.71 -2.41 -3.55
C ALA A 354 11.17 -1.91 -4.89
N GLU A 355 9.88 -2.11 -5.16
CA GLU A 355 9.30 -1.69 -6.45
C GLU A 355 9.43 -0.18 -6.69
N GLY A 356 9.40 0.65 -5.64
CA GLY A 356 9.54 2.11 -5.76
C GLY A 356 10.89 2.54 -6.35
N VAL A 357 11.99 1.85 -6.02
CA VAL A 357 13.33 2.17 -6.54
C VAL A 357 13.40 1.96 -8.05
N ASN A 358 12.87 0.83 -8.53
CA ASN A 358 12.77 0.57 -9.97
C ASN A 358 11.83 1.58 -10.64
N THR A 359 10.71 1.90 -9.98
CA THR A 359 9.72 2.86 -10.50
C THR A 359 10.34 4.25 -10.67
N ILE A 360 11.19 4.71 -9.74
CA ILE A 360 11.90 5.99 -9.83
C ILE A 360 12.75 6.05 -11.10
N GLN A 361 13.61 5.05 -11.31
CA GLN A 361 14.46 4.98 -12.50
C GLN A 361 13.64 5.04 -13.79
N GLN A 362 12.64 4.17 -13.89
CA GLN A 362 11.82 4.04 -15.09
C GLN A 362 11.02 5.33 -15.39
N VAL A 363 10.40 5.92 -14.37
CA VAL A 363 9.57 7.12 -14.54
C VAL A 363 10.44 8.33 -14.83
N HIS A 364 11.62 8.44 -14.20
CA HIS A 364 12.60 9.47 -14.52
C HIS A 364 12.98 9.40 -16.02
N GLU A 365 13.45 8.26 -16.50
CA GLU A 365 13.86 8.09 -17.91
C GLU A 365 12.72 8.43 -18.89
N LYS A 366 11.50 7.95 -18.58
CA LYS A 366 10.32 8.19 -19.42
C LYS A 366 9.88 9.66 -19.39
N ALA A 367 9.86 10.28 -18.22
CA ALA A 367 9.48 11.68 -18.03
C ALA A 367 10.47 12.62 -18.72
N THR A 368 11.77 12.36 -18.60
CA THR A 368 12.84 13.08 -19.32
C THR A 368 12.63 13.00 -20.83
N LYS A 369 12.44 11.78 -21.37
CA LYS A 369 12.24 11.57 -22.81
C LYS A 369 10.98 12.26 -23.36
N GLN A 370 9.93 12.34 -22.55
CA GLN A 370 8.64 12.89 -22.96
C GLN A 370 8.43 14.36 -22.56
N GLY A 371 9.40 14.98 -21.89
CA GLY A 371 9.25 16.34 -21.39
C GLY A 371 8.14 16.49 -20.34
N ILE A 372 7.92 15.47 -19.50
CA ILE A 372 6.95 15.51 -18.39
C ILE A 372 7.63 16.08 -17.14
N TYR A 373 7.12 17.19 -16.61
CA TYR A 373 7.65 17.81 -15.38
C TYR A 373 7.44 16.88 -14.18
N MET A 374 8.50 16.40 -13.50
CA MET A 374 8.39 15.47 -12.35
C MET A 374 9.45 15.74 -11.28
N PRO A 375 9.46 16.92 -10.64
CA PRO A 375 10.56 17.39 -9.80
C PRO A 375 10.96 16.44 -8.65
N ILE A 376 10.02 15.91 -7.88
CA ILE A 376 10.25 14.96 -6.79
C ILE A 376 10.85 13.67 -7.34
N THR A 377 10.30 13.16 -8.46
CA THR A 377 10.82 11.94 -9.08
C THR A 377 12.27 12.11 -9.55
N HIS A 378 12.60 13.24 -10.19
CA HIS A 378 13.98 13.55 -10.63
C HIS A 378 14.91 13.77 -9.43
N ALA A 379 14.45 14.46 -8.40
CA ALA A 379 15.19 14.65 -7.15
C ALA A 379 15.54 13.31 -6.49
N LEU A 380 14.57 12.40 -6.38
CA LEU A 380 14.82 11.07 -5.86
C LEU A 380 15.79 10.27 -6.73
N TYR A 381 15.70 10.41 -8.05
CA TYR A 381 16.64 9.77 -8.96
C TYR A 381 18.07 10.24 -8.69
N ALA A 382 18.28 11.56 -8.62
CA ALA A 382 19.58 12.16 -8.36
C ALA A 382 20.16 11.72 -7.00
N VAL A 383 19.34 11.64 -5.95
CA VAL A 383 19.80 11.18 -4.63
C VAL A 383 20.16 9.69 -4.63
N ILE A 384 19.38 8.86 -5.32
CA ILE A 384 19.51 7.39 -5.23
C ILE A 384 20.55 6.84 -6.21
N PHE A 385 20.70 7.46 -7.39
CA PHE A 385 21.52 6.95 -8.49
C PHE A 385 22.70 7.86 -8.86
N GLU A 386 22.71 9.11 -8.40
CA GLU A 386 23.77 10.10 -8.70
C GLU A 386 24.44 10.65 -7.43
N ASP A 387 24.21 9.99 -6.29
CA ASP A 387 24.81 10.30 -4.99
C ASP A 387 24.62 11.75 -4.51
N GLN A 388 23.57 12.43 -4.97
CA GLN A 388 23.27 13.81 -4.56
C GLN A 388 22.79 13.90 -3.11
N ALA A 389 23.13 15.00 -2.43
CA ALA A 389 22.74 15.23 -1.06
C ALA A 389 21.24 15.54 -0.94
N ALA A 390 20.49 14.67 -0.24
CA ALA A 390 19.03 14.75 -0.14
C ALA A 390 18.49 16.12 0.34
N LEU A 391 19.13 16.73 1.34
CA LEU A 391 18.73 18.06 1.84
C LEU A 391 19.02 19.17 0.83
N GLY A 392 20.14 19.12 0.11
CA GLY A 392 20.48 20.09 -0.92
C GLY A 392 19.46 20.07 -2.06
N VAL A 393 19.14 18.87 -2.55
CA VAL A 393 18.11 18.68 -3.59
C VAL A 393 16.74 19.16 -3.11
N ALA A 394 16.37 18.86 -1.86
CA ALA A 394 15.09 19.31 -1.30
C ALA A 394 15.01 20.85 -1.16
N LEU A 395 16.10 21.53 -0.80
CA LEU A 395 16.16 22.99 -0.76
C LEU A 395 16.02 23.59 -2.16
N ASN A 396 16.71 23.03 -3.16
CA ASN A 396 16.57 23.46 -4.55
C ASN A 396 15.12 23.34 -5.04
N LEU A 397 14.38 22.29 -4.66
CA LEU A 397 12.96 22.14 -4.99
C LEU A 397 12.05 23.20 -4.35
N MET A 398 12.47 23.82 -3.24
CA MET A 398 11.72 24.92 -2.61
C MET A 398 11.98 26.25 -3.31
N GLU A 399 13.18 26.43 -3.87
CA GLU A 399 13.59 27.64 -4.58
C GLU A 399 13.17 27.61 -6.06
N SER A 400 13.01 26.41 -6.62
CA SER A 400 12.61 26.17 -8.01
C SER A 400 11.23 25.48 -8.07
N GLY A 401 10.22 26.11 -8.71
CA GLY A 401 8.92 25.45 -8.81
C GLY A 401 7.74 26.29 -9.29
N PHE A 402 6.73 25.59 -9.80
CA PHE A 402 5.50 26.11 -10.41
C PHE A 402 4.65 26.98 -9.47
N ARG A 403 3.92 27.93 -10.08
CA ARG A 403 2.98 28.86 -9.40
C ARG A 403 1.60 28.24 -9.06
N SER A 404 1.23 27.10 -9.63
CA SER A 404 -0.12 26.53 -9.46
C SER A 404 -0.18 25.42 -8.42
N ASP A 405 -1.15 25.52 -7.51
CA ASP A 405 -1.38 24.53 -6.46
C ASP A 405 -1.97 23.22 -6.99
N VAL A 406 -3.05 23.30 -7.76
CA VAL A 406 -3.79 22.14 -8.28
C VAL A 406 -3.53 21.97 -9.77
N GLU A 407 -3.07 20.78 -10.15
CA GLU A 407 -2.81 20.42 -11.54
C GLU A 407 -4.09 20.55 -12.40
N PHE A 408 -3.93 21.01 -13.65
CA PHE A 408 -5.01 21.20 -14.64
C PHE A 408 -6.04 22.31 -14.33
N VAL A 409 -5.87 23.09 -13.25
CA VAL A 409 -6.75 24.24 -12.95
C VAL A 409 -6.27 25.53 -13.61
N MET A 410 -4.96 25.75 -13.67
CA MET A 410 -4.36 26.92 -14.32
C MET A 410 -3.51 26.49 -15.54
N PRO A 411 -3.37 27.36 -16.57
CA PRO A 411 -2.47 27.09 -17.69
C PRO A 411 -1.02 26.89 -17.22
N HIS A 412 -0.31 25.93 -17.82
CA HIS A 412 1.12 25.75 -17.58
C HIS A 412 1.90 26.73 -18.47
N GLU A 413 2.64 27.66 -17.86
CA GLU A 413 3.44 28.68 -18.58
C GLU A 413 4.84 28.19 -18.99
N TYR A 414 5.30 27.02 -18.53
CA TYR A 414 6.68 26.54 -18.76
C TYR A 414 6.72 25.13 -19.37
N SER A 415 7.63 24.93 -20.33
CA SER A 415 7.99 23.62 -20.89
C SER A 415 9.20 23.01 -20.16
N ASN A 416 9.36 21.69 -20.21
CA ASN A 416 10.52 21.01 -19.63
C ASN A 416 11.86 21.43 -20.25
N GLU A 417 11.88 21.99 -21.46
CA GLU A 417 13.08 22.61 -22.03
C GLU A 417 13.58 23.75 -21.15
N ALA A 418 12.66 24.54 -20.56
CA ALA A 418 13.03 25.61 -19.63
C ALA A 418 13.56 25.07 -18.29
N LEU A 419 13.00 23.96 -17.77
CA LEU A 419 13.51 23.34 -16.54
C LEU A 419 14.88 22.68 -16.75
N ASN A 420 15.04 21.90 -17.81
CA ASN A 420 16.32 21.24 -18.11
C ASN A 420 17.42 22.27 -18.36
N ALA A 421 17.09 23.40 -19.01
CA ALA A 421 18.00 24.53 -19.15
C ALA A 421 18.37 25.16 -17.80
N GLN A 422 17.43 25.29 -16.85
CA GLN A 422 17.71 25.79 -15.51
C GLN A 422 18.58 24.84 -14.68
N ILE A 423 18.29 23.53 -14.72
CA ILE A 423 19.06 22.52 -13.99
C ILE A 423 20.50 22.45 -14.55
N ALA A 424 20.65 22.47 -15.88
CA ALA A 424 21.97 22.51 -16.53
C ALA A 424 22.73 23.80 -16.18
N ALA A 425 22.06 24.96 -16.22
CA ALA A 425 22.69 26.24 -15.86
C ALA A 425 23.11 26.32 -14.38
N ALA A 426 22.44 25.59 -13.49
CA ALA A 426 22.81 25.50 -12.08
C ALA A 426 23.99 24.54 -11.82
N THR A 427 24.25 23.60 -12.72
CA THR A 427 25.40 22.66 -12.64
C THR A 427 26.67 23.22 -13.30
N ASP A 428 26.56 24.18 -14.21
CA ASP A 428 27.69 24.89 -14.82
C ASP A 428 28.22 26.07 -13.97
N GLN A 429 27.68 26.30 -12.77
CA GLN A 429 28.09 27.37 -11.84
C GLN A 429 28.91 26.90 -10.62
N GLU A 430 29.25 25.61 -10.55
CA GLU A 430 30.32 25.07 -9.68
C GLU A 430 31.61 24.84 -10.50
#